data_AF-A0A6N2WWM9-F1
#
_entry.id   AF-A0A6N2WWM9-F1
#
_cell.length_a   1.000
_cell.length_b   1.000
_cell.length_c   1.000
_cell.angle_alpha   90.00
_cell.angle_beta   90.00
_cell.angle_gamma   90.00
#
_symmetry.space_group_name_H-M   'P 1'
#
loop_
_entity.id
_entity.type
_entity.pdbx_description
1 polymer ?
#
loop_
_entity_poly.entity_id
_entity_poly.type
_entity_poly.pdbx_seq_one_letter_code
_entity_poly.pdbx_strand_id
1 'polypeptide(L)'
;MGDKVKGTGLGLPIVKSLVDIMGGTISVKSELGKGTEFIVDLYVPLAEAEVEEHSEENITENLMDARILLVEDNEINIYVAQLILEKAGCVVEIAKRYLSLP
;
A
#
# COMPACT_ATOMS: atom_id res chain seq x y z
N MET A 1 -15.77 -11.83 -28.19
CA MET A 1 -15.11 -12.80 -27.29
C MET A 1 -14.12 -12.00 -26.46
N GLY A 2 -14.39 -11.82 -25.16
CA GLY A 2 -13.84 -10.73 -24.35
C GLY A 2 -12.31 -10.71 -24.23
N ASP A 3 -11.76 -9.50 -24.24
CA ASP A 3 -10.35 -9.24 -23.99
C ASP A 3 -9.96 -9.74 -22.60
N LYS A 4 -9.16 -10.81 -22.54
CA LYS A 4 -8.50 -11.22 -21.30
C LYS A 4 -7.52 -10.12 -20.92
N VAL A 5 -7.84 -9.38 -19.87
CA VAL A 5 -6.89 -8.48 -19.21
C VAL A 5 -5.64 -9.29 -18.88
N LYS A 6 -4.57 -9.07 -19.64
CA LYS A 6 -3.29 -9.74 -19.42
C LYS A 6 -2.70 -9.13 -18.15
N GLY A 7 -2.67 -9.90 -17.07
CA GLY A 7 -2.07 -9.45 -15.82
C GLY A 7 -0.64 -8.97 -16.06
N THR A 8 -0.21 -7.93 -15.34
CA THR A 8 1.12 -7.30 -15.49
C THR A 8 2.28 -8.23 -15.15
N GLY A 9 2.01 -9.44 -14.64
CA GLY A 9 3.02 -10.40 -14.20
C GLY A 9 3.66 -10.03 -12.86
N LEU A 10 3.23 -8.94 -12.22
CA LEU A 10 3.86 -8.41 -10.99
C LEU A 10 3.45 -9.16 -9.71
N GLY A 11 2.33 -9.88 -9.71
CA GLY A 11 1.78 -10.48 -8.50
C GLY A 11 2.73 -11.45 -7.78
N LEU A 12 3.26 -12.45 -8.48
CA LEU A 12 4.18 -13.43 -7.88
C LEU A 12 5.54 -12.82 -7.48
N PRO A 13 6.16 -11.93 -8.29
CA PRO A 13 7.34 -11.18 -7.85
C PRO A 13 7.11 -10.39 -6.56
N ILE A 14 5.98 -9.68 -6.43
CA ILE A 14 5.64 -8.93 -5.22
C ILE A 14 5.51 -9.87 -4.02
N VAL A 15 4.77 -10.99 -4.18
CA VAL A 15 4.60 -11.99 -3.12
C VAL A 15 5.94 -12.57 -2.69
N LYS A 16 6.81 -12.93 -3.63
CA LYS A 16 8.15 -13.45 -3.33
C LYS A 16 8.97 -12.45 -2.52
N SER A 17 9.00 -11.19 -2.94
CA SER A 17 9.71 -10.13 -2.23
C SER A 17 9.18 -9.95 -0.80
N LEU A 18 7.87 -9.95 -0.59
CA LEU A 18 7.27 -9.84 0.73
C LEU A 18 7.66 -11.01 1.63
N VAL A 19 7.54 -12.24 1.13
CA VAL A 19 7.92 -13.44 1.87
C VAL A 19 9.40 -13.44 2.24
N ASP A 20 10.27 -13.00 1.32
CA ASP A 20 11.72 -12.89 1.58
C ASP A 20 12.05 -11.84 2.63
N ILE A 21 11.38 -10.67 2.60
CA ILE A 21 11.51 -9.62 3.63
C ILE A 21 11.08 -10.14 5.00
N MET A 22 10.04 -10.97 5.04
CA MET A 22 9.56 -11.61 6.27
C MET A 22 10.43 -12.79 6.72
N GLY A 23 11.53 -13.10 6.01
CA GLY A 23 12.42 -14.23 6.33
C GLY A 23 11.78 -15.60 6.13
N GLY A 24 10.68 -15.66 5.38
CA GLY A 24 9.96 -16.89 5.09
C GLY A 24 10.36 -17.55 3.78
N THR A 25 9.58 -18.54 3.36
CA THR A 25 9.77 -19.22 2.09
C THR A 25 8.45 -19.39 1.34
N ILE A 26 8.54 -19.47 0.00
CA ILE A 26 7.39 -19.75 -0.86
C ILE A 26 7.77 -20.82 -1.88
N SER A 27 6.89 -21.80 -2.08
CA SER A 27 7.05 -22.88 -3.06
C SER A 27 5.75 -23.13 -3.83
N VAL A 28 5.85 -23.88 -4.94
CA VAL A 28 4.71 -24.18 -5.82
C VAL A 28 4.71 -25.65 -6.21
N LYS A 29 3.53 -26.27 -6.18
CA LYS A 29 3.26 -27.59 -6.75
C LYS A 29 2.19 -27.42 -7.82
N SER A 30 2.51 -27.76 -9.07
CA SER A 30 1.57 -27.64 -10.17
C SER A 30 1.64 -28.88 -11.05
N GLU A 31 0.48 -29.40 -11.43
CA GLU A 31 0.38 -30.45 -12.43
C GLU A 31 -0.75 -30.10 -13.42
N LEU A 32 -0.45 -30.22 -14.70
CA LEU A 32 -1.40 -29.88 -15.76
C LEU A 32 -2.68 -30.72 -15.61
N GLY A 33 -3.83 -30.04 -15.59
CA GLY A 33 -5.12 -30.71 -15.42
C GLY A 33 -5.46 -31.11 -13.98
N LYS A 34 -4.55 -30.93 -13.01
CA LYS A 34 -4.82 -31.14 -11.57
C LYS A 34 -4.83 -29.85 -10.75
N GLY A 35 -4.28 -28.77 -11.31
CA GLY A 35 -4.27 -27.45 -10.70
C GLY A 35 -2.89 -27.06 -10.15
N THR A 36 -2.88 -26.02 -9.32
CA THR A 36 -1.67 -25.42 -8.77
C THR A 36 -1.90 -25.07 -7.30
N GLU A 37 -0.94 -25.43 -6.46
CA GLU A 37 -0.86 -25.11 -5.03
C GLU A 37 0.38 -24.24 -4.79
N PHE A 38 0.20 -23.09 -4.13
CA PHE A 38 1.27 -22.24 -3.65
C PHE A 38 1.34 -22.36 -2.13
N ILE A 39 2.54 -22.58 -1.59
CA ILE A 39 2.77 -22.85 -0.18
C ILE A 39 3.68 -21.73 0.33
N VAL A 40 3.26 -21.04 1.40
CA VAL A 40 4.01 -19.94 2.02
C VAL A 40 4.25 -20.28 3.48
N ASP A 41 5.52 -20.35 3.87
CA ASP A 41 5.96 -20.65 5.23
C ASP A 41 6.57 -19.38 5.84
N LEU A 42 5.97 -18.88 6.92
CA LEU A 42 6.41 -17.67 7.63
C LEU A 42 6.68 -18.00 9.10
N TYR A 43 7.76 -17.45 9.64
CA TYR A 43 7.99 -17.43 11.08
C TYR A 43 7.40 -16.14 11.67
N VAL A 44 6.27 -16.26 12.37
CA VAL A 44 5.61 -15.13 13.02
C VAL A 44 5.64 -15.38 14.53
N PRO A 45 6.53 -14.72 15.28
CA PRO A 45 6.53 -14.85 16.73
C PRO A 45 5.20 -14.34 17.28
N LEU A 46 4.65 -15.05 18.26
CA LEU A 46 3.52 -14.54 19.03
C LEU A 46 4.00 -13.27 19.74
N ALA A 47 3.37 -12.14 19.41
CA ALA A 47 3.55 -10.95 20.22
C ALA A 47 2.97 -11.25 21.60
N GLU A 48 3.78 -11.06 22.65
CA GLU A 48 3.21 -10.86 23.97
C GLU A 48 2.34 -9.60 23.86
N ALA A 49 1.08 -9.70 24.25
CA ALA A 49 0.22 -8.54 24.32
C ALA A 49 0.72 -7.67 25.48
N GLU A 50 1.77 -6.91 25.25
CA GLU A 50 1.85 -5.61 25.89
C GLU A 50 0.65 -4.85 25.33
N VAL A 51 -0.43 -4.84 26.13
CA VAL A 51 -1.34 -3.70 26.11
C VAL A 51 -0.48 -2.54 26.58
N GLU A 52 0.37 -2.04 25.69
CA GLU A 52 0.60 -0.61 25.69
C GLU A 52 -0.81 -0.06 25.54
N GLU A 53 -1.36 0.43 26.66
CA GLU A 53 -2.04 1.71 26.56
C GLU A 53 -1.00 2.63 25.92
N HIS A 54 -0.87 2.55 24.59
CA HIS A 54 -0.88 3.75 23.82
C HIS A 54 -2.11 4.46 24.36
N SER A 55 -1.92 5.30 25.40
CA SER A 55 -2.56 6.60 25.35
C SER A 55 -2.35 6.97 23.90
N GLU A 56 -3.45 7.00 23.16
CA GLU A 56 -3.51 7.75 21.95
C GLU A 56 -3.06 9.15 22.39
N GLU A 57 -1.74 9.39 22.49
CA GLU A 57 -1.16 10.60 21.99
C GLU A 57 -1.62 10.57 20.55
N ASN A 58 -2.83 11.11 20.42
CA ASN A 58 -3.57 11.30 19.23
C ASN A 58 -2.59 12.11 18.38
N ILE A 59 -1.76 11.44 17.58
CA ILE A 59 -1.09 12.08 16.44
C ILE A 59 -2.18 12.48 15.42
N THR A 60 -3.42 12.03 15.64
CA THR A 60 -4.62 12.84 15.43
C THR A 60 -4.64 14.06 16.37
N GLU A 61 -3.61 14.90 16.34
CA GLU A 61 -3.88 16.34 16.40
C GLU A 61 -4.93 16.53 15.32
N ASN A 62 -6.14 16.89 15.74
CA ASN A 62 -7.33 16.86 14.91
C ASN A 62 -7.02 17.52 13.56
N LEU A 63 -6.77 16.72 12.52
CA LEU A 63 -6.36 17.23 11.19
C LEU A 63 -7.51 17.95 10.50
N MET A 64 -8.69 17.94 11.12
CA MET A 64 -9.81 18.77 10.75
C MET A 64 -9.36 20.23 10.60
N ASP A 65 -9.65 20.80 9.44
CA ASP A 65 -9.28 22.16 9.02
C ASP A 65 -7.77 22.41 8.79
N ALA A 66 -6.91 21.39 8.89
CA ALA A 66 -5.50 21.52 8.56
C ALA A 66 -5.30 21.86 7.07
N ARG A 67 -4.47 22.86 6.79
CA ARG A 67 -4.12 23.26 5.41
C ARG A 67 -2.88 22.49 4.95
N ILE A 68 -3.04 21.66 3.93
CA ILE A 68 -2.00 20.75 3.43
C ILE A 68 -1.62 21.13 2.01
N LEU A 69 -0.33 21.33 1.77
CA LEU A 69 0.23 21.46 0.42
C LEU A 69 0.66 20.09 -0.08
N LEU A 70 -0.07 19.52 -1.04
CA LEU A 70 0.21 18.22 -1.64
C LEU A 70 1.14 18.39 -2.85
N VAL A 71 2.33 17.78 -2.78
CA VAL A 71 3.34 17.79 -3.85
C VAL A 71 3.60 16.37 -4.31
N GLU A 72 3.15 16.03 -5.51
CA GLU A 72 3.24 14.69 -6.08
C GLU A 72 3.26 14.79 -7.61
N ASP A 73 3.97 13.90 -8.31
CA ASP A 73 4.16 13.95 -9.76
C ASP A 73 3.24 13.00 -10.54
N ASN A 74 2.58 12.08 -9.86
CA ASN A 74 1.63 11.14 -10.44
C ASN A 74 0.18 11.56 -10.17
N GLU A 75 -0.60 11.77 -11.24
CA GLU A 75 -2.00 12.20 -11.16
C GLU A 75 -2.90 11.26 -10.34
N ILE A 76 -2.64 9.95 -10.38
CA ILE A 76 -3.40 8.96 -9.60
C ILE A 76 -3.08 9.11 -8.11
N ASN A 77 -1.81 9.33 -7.77
CA ASN A 77 -1.39 9.51 -6.39
C ASN A 77 -1.95 10.81 -5.81
N ILE A 78 -1.96 11.90 -6.59
CA ILE A 78 -2.61 13.16 -6.23
C ILE A 78 -4.09 12.90 -5.90
N TYR A 79 -4.81 12.20 -6.77
CA TYR A 79 -6.23 11.92 -6.59
C TYR A 79 -6.52 11.09 -5.32
N VAL A 80 -5.76 10.02 -5.10
CA VAL A 80 -5.94 9.15 -3.93
C VAL A 80 -5.59 9.88 -2.64
N ALA A 81 -4.48 10.62 -2.61
CA ALA A 81 -4.06 11.38 -1.43
C ALA A 81 -5.05 12.50 -1.10
N GLN A 82 -5.52 13.25 -2.11
CA GLN A 82 -6.54 14.28 -1.92
C GLN A 82 -7.82 13.69 -1.31
N LEU A 83 -8.32 12.57 -1.84
CA LEU A 83 -9.51 11.90 -1.29
C LEU A 83 -9.35 11.49 0.17
N ILE A 84 -8.19 10.98 0.56
CA ILE A 84 -7.93 10.56 1.94
C ILE A 84 -7.89 11.78 2.87
N LEU A 85 -7.20 12.85 2.47
CA LEU A 85 -7.01 14.06 3.27
C LEU A 85 -8.30 14.87 3.40
N GLU A 86 -9.08 15.03 2.33
CA GLU A 86 -10.39 15.70 2.39
C GLU A 86 -11.38 14.93 3.26
N LYS A 87 -11.37 13.59 3.20
CA LYS A 87 -12.17 12.75 4.11
C LYS A 87 -11.75 12.90 5.57
N ALA A 88 -10.49 13.22 5.83
CA ALA A 88 -9.99 13.55 7.17
C ALA A 88 -10.32 15.00 7.60
N GLY A 89 -11.00 15.79 6.75
CA GLY A 89 -11.39 17.17 7.05
C GLY A 89 -10.32 18.22 6.73
N CYS A 90 -9.24 17.85 6.04
CA CYS A 90 -8.18 18.77 5.65
C CYS A 90 -8.57 19.63 4.45
N VAL A 91 -8.01 20.84 4.37
CA VAL A 91 -8.04 21.69 3.17
C VAL A 91 -6.76 21.42 2.38
N VAL A 92 -6.90 20.80 1.20
CA VAL A 92 -5.76 20.39 0.37
C VAL A 92 -5.53 21.37 -0.78
N GLU A 93 -4.30 21.87 -0.92
CA GLU A 93 -3.83 22.64 -2.06
C GLU A 93 -2.80 21.82 -2.83
N ILE A 94 -3.00 21.64 -4.14
CA ILE A 94 -2.08 20.85 -4.96
C ILE A 94 -1.02 21.78 -5.54
N ALA A 95 0.24 21.57 -5.14
CA ALA A 95 1.36 22.25 -5.77
C ALA A 95 1.73 21.53 -7.07
N LYS A 96 1.43 22.15 -8.20
CA LYS A 96 1.96 21.69 -9.48
C LYS A 96 3.39 22.18 -9.63
N ARG A 97 4.28 21.29 -10.05
CA ARG A 97 5.65 21.67 -10.41
C ARG A 97 5.60 22.74 -11.52
N TYR A 98 6.05 23.95 -11.21
CA TYR A 98 6.21 25.02 -12.19
C TYR A 98 7.49 24.76 -13.00
N LEU A 99 7.40 23.92 -14.04
CA LEU A 99 8.44 23.87 -15.09
C LEU A 99 8.05 24.81 -16.22
N SER A 100 8.23 26.10 -15.97
CA SER A 100 8.37 27.10 -17.03
C SER A 100 9.15 28.28 -16.49
N LEU A 101 10.48 28.14 -16.45
CA LEU A 101 11.33 29.30 -16.66
C LEU A 101 11.72 29.31 -18.15
N PRO A 102 11.72 30.47 -18.81
CA PRO A 102 12.17 30.61 -20.19
C PRO A 102 13.66 30.25 -20.36
#